data_AF-A0A3S4W029-F1
#
_entry.id   AF-A0A3S4W029-F1
#
_cell.length_a   1.000
_cell.length_b   1.000
_cell.length_c   1.000
_cell.angle_alpha   90.00
_cell.angle_beta   90.00
_cell.angle_gamma   90.00
#
_symmetry.space_group_name_H-M   'P 1'
#
loop_
_entity.id
_entity.type
_entity.pdbx_description
1 polymer ?
#
loop_
_entity_poly.entity_id
_entity_poly.type
_entity_poly.pdbx_seq_one_letter_code
_entity_poly.pdbx_strand_id
1 'polypeptide(L)' 'MCQLLGMNCNTPTDIVFSFEGFRRRAGLTGRHSDGFGIAFLKDGEYGFSEIIALPPILLSPIV' A
#
# COMPACT_ATOMS: atom_id res chain seq x y z
N MET A 1 -2.41 -15.44 5.12
CA MET A 1 -1.39 -15.30 4.03
C MET A 1 -1.49 -13.89 3.52
N CYS A 2 -0.41 -13.13 3.47
CA CYS A 2 -0.40 -11.71 3.09
C CYS A 2 0.17 -11.54 1.68
N GLN A 3 -0.17 -10.44 1.01
CA GLN A 3 0.45 -10.06 -0.25
C GLN A 3 1.31 -8.81 -0.03
N LEU A 4 2.49 -8.77 -0.65
CA LEU A 4 3.47 -7.70 -0.47
C LEU A 4 3.75 -6.98 -1.79
N LEU A 5 4.03 -5.69 -1.70
CA LEU A 5 4.52 -4.84 -2.79
C LEU A 5 5.66 -3.99 -2.23
N GLY A 6 6.82 -4.00 -2.90
CA GLY A 6 7.96 -3.16 -2.56
C GLY A 6 8.49 -2.46 -3.81
N MET A 7 8.93 -1.21 -3.65
CA MET A 7 9.51 -0.40 -4.71
C MET A 7 10.79 0.26 -4.22
N ASN A 8 11.82 0.27 -5.06
CA ASN A 8 13.07 0.98 -4.82
C ASN A 8 13.46 1.74 -6.10
N CYS A 9 13.70 3.04 -5.99
CA CYS A 9 14.00 3.92 -7.10
C CYS A 9 15.13 4.89 -6.72
N ASN A 10 15.99 5.21 -7.69
CA ASN A 10 17.12 6.13 -7.51
C ASN A 10 16.68 7.61 -7.42
N THR A 11 15.48 7.92 -7.88
CA THR A 11 14.88 9.26 -7.83
C THR A 11 13.49 9.19 -7.20
N PRO A 12 12.99 10.28 -6.60
CA PRO A 12 11.62 10.33 -6.09
C PRO A 12 10.63 9.92 -7.18
N THR A 13 9.87 8.85 -6.92
CA THR A 13 9.01 8.20 -7.91
C THR A 13 7.66 7.87 -7.28
N ASP A 14 6.59 8.04 -8.07
CA ASP A 14 5.25 7.68 -7.66
C ASP A 14 5.01 6.15 -7.80
N ILE A 15 4.31 5.56 -6.83
CA ILE A 15 3.94 4.15 -6.79
C ILE A 15 2.51 3.88 -7.31
N VAL A 16 1.73 4.91 -7.67
CA VAL A 16 0.30 4.81 -8.04
C VAL A 16 -0.01 3.65 -8.99
N PHE A 17 0.75 3.48 -10.07
CA PHE A 17 0.53 2.39 -11.03
C PHE A 17 0.61 1.00 -10.38
N SER A 18 1.66 0.74 -9.62
CA SER A 18 1.87 -0.53 -8.91
C SER A 18 0.86 -0.71 -7.77
N PHE A 19 0.52 0.38 -7.09
CA PHE A 19 -0.44 0.38 -5.99
C PHE A 19 -1.86 0.12 -6.46
N GLU A 20 -2.27 0.61 -7.62
CA GLU A 20 -3.63 0.43 -8.14
C GLU A 20 -3.97 -1.05 -8.41
N GLY A 21 -3.01 -1.81 -8.94
CA GLY A 21 -3.17 -3.26 -9.06
C GLY A 21 -3.14 -3.98 -7.70
N PHE A 22 -2.38 -3.46 -6.74
CA PHE A 22 -2.25 -4.04 -5.40
C PHE A 22 -3.51 -3.83 -4.55
N ARG A 23 -4.06 -2.61 -4.48
CA ARG A 23 -5.26 -2.30 -3.68
C ARG A 23 -6.46 -3.16 -4.06
N ARG A 24 -6.61 -3.50 -5.35
CA ARG A 24 -7.67 -4.39 -5.82
C ARG A 24 -7.55 -5.81 -5.26
N ARG A 25 -6.36 -6.27 -4.91
CA ARG A 25 -6.17 -7.60 -4.31
C ARG A 25 -6.51 -7.62 -2.82
N ALA A 26 -6.73 -6.45 -2.22
CA ALA A 26 -7.21 -6.30 -0.85
C ALA A 26 -8.73 -6.55 -0.75
N GLY A 27 -9.22 -7.71 -1.19
CA GLY A 27 -10.63 -8.10 -1.04
C GLY A 27 -11.51 -7.98 -2.29
N LEU A 28 -11.13 -7.19 -3.31
CA LEU A 28 -11.93 -7.10 -4.56
C LEU A 28 -11.64 -8.28 -5.51
N THR A 29 -10.37 -8.59 -5.75
CA THR A 29 -9.92 -9.68 -6.62
C THR A 29 -9.13 -10.77 -5.88
N GLY A 30 -8.86 -10.56 -4.60
CA GLY A 30 -8.12 -11.48 -3.73
C GLY A 30 -8.82 -11.67 -2.39
N ARG A 31 -8.37 -12.66 -1.62
CA ARG A 31 -8.92 -13.00 -0.29
C ARG A 31 -8.32 -12.20 0.87
N HIS A 32 -7.50 -11.19 0.58
CA HIS A 32 -6.74 -10.45 1.58
C HIS A 32 -7.56 -9.26 2.08
N SER A 33 -8.49 -9.48 3.01
CA SER A 33 -9.41 -8.44 3.51
C SER A 33 -9.07 -7.90 4.91
N ASP A 34 -8.04 -8.46 5.54
CA ASP A 34 -7.74 -8.29 6.96
C ASP A 34 -7.05 -6.95 7.30
N GLY A 35 -6.78 -6.12 6.30
CA GLY A 35 -6.04 -4.86 6.44
C GLY A 35 -4.80 -4.79 5.55
N PHE A 36 -4.22 -3.61 5.40
CA PHE A 36 -2.89 -3.41 4.82
C PHE A 36 -2.18 -2.23 5.48
N GLY A 37 -0.85 -2.26 5.42
CA GLY A 37 0.02 -1.15 5.78
C GLY A 37 0.84 -0.72 4.55
N ILE A 38 1.04 0.58 4.39
CA ILE A 38 2.00 1.14 3.42
C ILE A 38 3.02 1.91 4.20
N ALA A 39 4.27 1.77 3.81
CA ALA A 39 5.26 2.71 4.27
C ALA A 39 6.22 3.16 3.18
N PHE A 40 6.65 4.41 3.31
CA PHE A 40 7.52 5.05 2.35
C PHE A 40 8.46 6.03 3.05
N LEU A 41 9.61 6.22 2.42
CA LEU A 41 10.54 7.29 2.77
C LEU A 41 10.25 8.48 1.86
N LYS A 42 10.29 9.67 2.44
CA LYS A 42 10.10 10.92 1.71
C LYS A 42 11.46 11.54 1.42
N ASP A 43 11.59 12.09 0.21
CA ASP A 43 12.86 12.68 -0.24
C ASP A 43 13.29 13.83 0.68
N GLY A 44 14.57 13.82 1.06
CA GLY A 44 15.16 14.81 1.97
C GLY A 44 14.73 14.73 3.44
N GLU A 45 13.84 13.80 3.83
CA GLU A 45 13.40 13.62 5.22
C GLU A 45 13.95 12.32 5.82
N TYR A 46 14.59 12.40 6.99
CA TYR A 46 14.90 11.22 7.80
C TYR A 46 13.63 10.80 8.54
N GLY A 47 12.73 10.10 7.85
CA GLY A 47 11.44 9.69 8.40
C GLY A 47 10.79 8.56 7.62
N PHE A 48 10.08 7.70 8.36
CA PHE A 48 9.25 6.64 7.81
C PHE A 48 7.79 7.02 8.04
N SER A 49 7.04 7.18 6.96
CA SER A 49 5.60 7.41 7.04
C SER A 49 4.88 6.09 6.90
N GLU A 50 3.95 5.78 7.81
CA GLU A 50 3.12 4.59 7.75
C GLU A 50 1.64 4.97 7.61
N ILE A 51 0.94 4.31 6.70
CA ILE A 51 -0.52 4.38 6.55
C ILE A 51 -1.07 2.99 6.78
N ILE A 52 -1.91 2.84 7.81
CA ILE A 52 -2.55 1.58 8.16
C ILE A 52 -4.04 1.67 7.85
N ALA A 53 -4.52 0.74 7.04
CA ALA A 53 -5.94 0.54 6.79
C ALA A 53 -6.40 -0.73 7.52
N LEU A 54 -7.26 -0.53 8.52
CA LEU A 54 -7.79 -1.59 9.38
C LEU A 54 -8.95 -2.36 8.69
N PRO A 55 -9.22 -3.60 9.11
CA PRO A 55 -10.34 -4.37 8.56
C PRO A 55 -11.71 -3.79 8.96
N PRO A 56 -12.76 -3.97 8.12
CA PRO A 56 -12.71 -4.60 6.80
C PRO A 56 -12.22 -3.61 5.72
N ILE A 57 -11.19 -4.02 4.99
CA ILE A 57 -10.49 -3.13 4.05
C ILE A 57 -11.37 -2.58 2.91
N LEU A 58 -12.43 -3.32 2.57
CA LEU A 58 -13.42 -2.95 1.55
C LEU A 58 -14.19 -1.66 1.87
N LEU A 59 -14.18 -1.20 3.12
CA LEU A 59 -14.79 0.06 3.54
C LEU A 59 -13.79 1.23 3.56
N SER A 60 -12.50 0.98 3.32
CA SER A 60 -11.50 2.04 3.32
C SER A 60 -11.60 2.87 2.02
N PRO A 61 -11.41 4.19 2.07
CA PRO A 61 -11.41 5.05 0.88
C PRO A 61 -10.19 4.84 -0.04
N ILE A 62 -9.26 3.97 0.36
CA ILE A 62 -7.98 3.73 -0.32
C ILE A 62 -8.04 2.46 -1.19
N VAL A 63 -9.02 1.57 -0.96
CA VAL A 63 -9.30 0.37 -1.78
C VAL A 63 -10.20 0.73 -2.94
#